data_AF-A0AAE0NY95-F1
#
_entry.id   AF-A0AAE0NY95-F1
#
_cell.length_a   1.000
_cell.length_b   1.000
_cell.length_c   1.000
_cell.angle_alpha   90.00
_cell.angle_beta   90.00
_cell.angle_gamma   90.00
#
_symmetry.space_group_name_H-M   'P 1'
#
loop_
_entity.id
_entity.type
_entity.pdbx_description
1 polymer ?
#
loop_
_entity_poly.entity_id
_entity_poly.type
_entity_poly.pdbx_seq_one_letter_code
_entity_poly.pdbx_strand_id
1 'polypeptide(L)'
;MAAGKTSSSELHFLVSTGVEKPNPELRRFIRSHVMLGKNLGRALPPRTTRRRRRKENVTPSSTGDVEGLDKDQLEPLPSLNSLSRTHRVLPIPEVPRKFGSNMSSIRFTETIDPEVVEVVLQFSSIAKQVLFPLESCILFERRAEAWIAPLTIDPAFLHTMIFTSQYYFDAVLPQRPSSEMSQRSLPHYTKTLKLLHERFSETGDEQARLSFTTVAAVMGLTGYAHLMGDTRSARHHLKGLHKIVTLRGGISTLRGSAKLLVEILRCDIGMALHGGTEPIFFHEASEPFVAYPDLTPFLELQRGSSSSDSFCNRVVPFEDMNDALARAWSAMSEFCTLINFAAESKQYVTTDIFLDTMASVIYRLLDMRFGVCSTDEAICAGLLAFSCSIFLQWRQLGSSYPNLATTLKACLLKLSYSQQASARQQLWILMAGRVSVFGADDDAWLRPLLLVNMGCCEITSWSEMQELLQSFMWIRMVHEKPGKAVFDSAMACLNPNPEQDSNTRGEMKMGTSFGAERSL
;
A
#
# COMPACT_ATOMS: atom_id res chain seq x y z
N MET A 1 -67.79 7.82 7.38
CA MET A 1 -67.12 6.57 6.98
C MET A 1 -65.99 6.90 6.03
N ALA A 2 -64.82 6.31 6.23
CA ALA A 2 -63.67 6.49 5.34
C ALA A 2 -63.52 5.27 4.42
N ALA A 3 -63.02 5.50 3.20
CA ALA A 3 -62.37 4.48 2.39
C ALA A 3 -61.12 5.14 1.78
N GLY A 4 -59.94 4.63 2.14
CA GLY A 4 -58.66 5.28 1.85
C GLY A 4 -58.21 5.14 0.41
N LYS A 5 -57.49 6.15 -0.11
CA LYS A 5 -56.70 6.02 -1.33
C LYS A 5 -55.32 5.46 -0.98
N THR A 6 -55.06 4.22 -1.37
CA THR A 6 -53.71 3.65 -1.41
C THR A 6 -52.92 4.30 -2.55
N SER A 7 -51.97 5.18 -2.22
CA SER A 7 -51.04 5.73 -3.22
C SER A 7 -49.93 4.72 -3.51
N SER A 8 -50.12 3.90 -4.55
CA SER A 8 -49.02 3.15 -5.16
C SER A 8 -48.00 4.15 -5.74
N SER A 9 -46.77 4.12 -5.27
CA SER A 9 -45.65 4.86 -5.87
C SER A 9 -45.07 4.02 -7.02
N GLU A 10 -45.76 4.02 -8.15
CA GLU A 10 -45.35 3.25 -9.33
C GLU A 10 -44.10 3.88 -9.99
N LEU A 11 -43.04 3.09 -10.14
CA LEU A 11 -41.77 3.54 -10.71
C LEU A 11 -41.88 3.62 -12.25
N HIS A 12 -41.96 4.84 -12.78
CA HIS A 12 -41.97 5.06 -14.23
C HIS A 12 -40.56 5.05 -14.82
N PHE A 13 -40.25 4.02 -15.61
CA PHE A 13 -39.02 3.92 -16.39
C PHE A 13 -39.16 4.60 -17.76
N LEU A 14 -38.12 5.30 -18.19
CA LEU A 14 -38.03 5.97 -19.49
C LEU A 14 -36.86 5.39 -20.29
N VAL A 15 -37.18 4.66 -21.36
CA VAL A 15 -36.18 4.14 -22.31
C VAL A 15 -36.02 5.15 -23.44
N SER A 16 -34.80 5.66 -23.64
CA SER A 16 -34.48 6.64 -24.69
C SER A 16 -33.35 6.11 -25.57
N THR A 17 -33.70 5.44 -26.67
CA THR A 17 -32.75 4.92 -27.66
C THR A 17 -32.45 5.97 -28.72
N GLY A 18 -31.57 6.92 -28.42
CA GLY A 18 -31.09 7.92 -29.39
C GLY A 18 -30.41 9.13 -28.74
N VAL A 19 -29.60 9.84 -29.52
CA VAL A 19 -28.84 11.04 -29.09
C VAL A 19 -29.68 12.33 -29.20
N GLU A 20 -30.95 12.22 -29.59
CA GLU A 20 -31.85 13.36 -29.77
C GLU A 20 -32.34 13.96 -28.45
N LYS A 21 -32.57 15.28 -28.43
CA LYS A 21 -33.04 15.98 -27.23
C LYS A 21 -34.50 15.63 -26.95
N PRO A 22 -34.87 15.20 -25.72
CA PRO A 22 -36.23 14.75 -25.40
C PRO A 22 -37.35 15.73 -25.79
N ASN A 23 -38.54 15.24 -26.11
CA ASN A 23 -39.77 16.03 -26.35
C ASN A 23 -39.96 17.10 -25.22
N PRO A 24 -40.36 18.35 -25.54
CA PRO A 24 -40.75 19.36 -24.55
C PRO A 24 -41.68 18.88 -23.41
N GLU A 25 -42.64 18.01 -23.73
CA GLU A 25 -43.58 17.40 -22.76
C GLU A 25 -42.87 16.41 -21.85
N LEU A 26 -41.97 15.57 -22.40
CA LEU A 26 -41.13 14.66 -21.62
C LEU A 26 -40.19 15.44 -20.70
N ARG A 27 -39.61 16.55 -21.18
CA ARG A 27 -38.85 17.49 -20.32
C ARG A 27 -39.72 18.09 -19.22
N ARG A 28 -41.00 18.37 -19.49
CA ARG A 28 -41.95 18.87 -18.48
C ARG A 28 -42.28 17.81 -17.44
N PHE A 29 -42.51 16.57 -17.86
CA PHE A 29 -42.75 15.42 -16.97
C PHE A 29 -41.56 15.15 -16.04
N ILE A 30 -40.34 15.07 -16.61
CA ILE A 30 -39.10 14.91 -15.83
C ILE A 30 -38.95 16.07 -14.83
N ARG A 31 -39.18 17.32 -15.24
CA ARG A 31 -39.13 18.49 -14.34
C ARG A 31 -40.18 18.42 -13.24
N SER A 32 -41.42 18.00 -13.51
CA SER A 32 -42.41 17.83 -12.44
C SER A 32 -41.98 16.73 -11.47
N HIS A 33 -41.48 15.60 -11.95
CA HIS A 33 -41.10 14.47 -11.10
C HIS A 33 -39.88 14.78 -10.22
N VAL A 34 -38.84 15.42 -10.77
CA VAL A 34 -37.62 15.86 -10.05
C VAL A 34 -37.90 16.99 -9.03
N MET A 35 -39.01 17.72 -9.19
CA MET A 35 -39.42 18.81 -8.28
C MET A 35 -40.47 18.38 -7.23
N LEU A 36 -40.98 17.14 -7.29
CA LEU A 36 -41.72 16.54 -6.17
C LEU A 36 -40.81 16.53 -4.93
N GLY A 37 -41.36 16.92 -3.78
CA GLY A 37 -40.60 17.11 -2.53
C GLY A 37 -39.80 18.41 -2.45
N LYS A 38 -39.10 18.84 -3.51
CA LYS A 38 -38.21 20.04 -3.47
C LYS A 38 -38.92 21.39 -3.38
N ASN A 39 -40.22 21.45 -3.70
CA ASN A 39 -41.02 22.68 -3.61
C ASN A 39 -41.85 22.82 -2.31
N LEU A 40 -41.79 21.84 -1.40
CA LEU A 40 -42.43 21.96 -0.09
C LEU A 40 -41.67 22.98 0.76
N GLY A 41 -42.34 24.08 1.13
CA GLY A 41 -41.82 25.11 2.04
C GLY A 41 -41.25 26.38 1.42
N ARG A 42 -41.17 26.51 0.08
CA ARG A 42 -40.76 27.79 -0.55
C ARG A 42 -41.96 28.66 -0.89
N ALA A 43 -42.31 29.57 0.03
CA ALA A 43 -43.30 30.62 -0.23
C ALA A 43 -42.82 31.56 -1.35
N LEU A 44 -43.66 31.73 -2.38
CA LEU A 44 -43.43 32.72 -3.44
C LEU A 44 -43.70 34.13 -2.88
N PRO A 45 -42.80 35.11 -3.05
CA PRO A 45 -43.07 36.48 -2.60
C PRO A 45 -44.24 37.08 -3.38
N PRO A 46 -45.12 37.88 -2.72
CA PRO A 46 -46.36 38.34 -3.33
C PRO A 46 -46.12 39.26 -4.53
N ARG A 47 -46.79 38.93 -5.63
CA ARG A 47 -46.71 39.61 -6.93
C ARG A 47 -47.35 41.00 -6.87
N THR A 48 -46.57 42.03 -6.58
CA THR A 48 -47.06 43.41 -6.60
C THR A 48 -47.43 43.87 -8.01
N THR A 49 -48.61 44.48 -8.13
CA THR A 49 -49.25 44.84 -9.40
C THR A 49 -48.63 46.08 -10.04
N ARG A 50 -47.60 45.91 -10.88
CA ARG A 50 -46.97 47.04 -11.59
C ARG A 50 -47.83 47.52 -12.76
N ARG A 51 -48.69 48.50 -12.49
CA ARG A 51 -49.52 49.23 -13.46
C ARG A 51 -48.64 50.10 -14.38
N ARG A 52 -49.16 50.44 -15.56
CA ARG A 52 -48.47 50.92 -16.78
C ARG A 52 -48.31 52.45 -16.87
N ARG A 53 -47.10 52.97 -17.15
CA ARG A 53 -46.66 54.26 -17.79
C ARG A 53 -45.21 54.57 -17.31
N ARG A 54 -44.16 54.86 -18.09
CA ARG A 54 -43.86 55.65 -19.31
C ARG A 54 -43.42 57.11 -19.02
N LYS A 55 -42.18 57.47 -19.44
CA LYS A 55 -41.53 58.81 -19.48
C LYS A 55 -41.25 59.45 -18.09
N GLU A 56 -40.29 60.36 -17.87
CA GLU A 56 -39.05 60.81 -18.58
C GLU A 56 -38.18 61.63 -17.60
N ASN A 57 -36.85 61.56 -17.71
CA ASN A 57 -35.83 62.58 -17.34
C ASN A 57 -35.72 63.19 -15.91
N VAL A 58 -34.59 63.89 -15.73
CA VAL A 58 -34.26 64.90 -14.69
C VAL A 58 -33.58 64.43 -13.39
N THR A 59 -32.26 64.66 -13.34
CA THR A 59 -31.35 64.89 -12.19
C THR A 59 -31.39 66.37 -11.74
N PRO A 60 -30.66 66.89 -10.71
CA PRO A 60 -29.88 66.28 -9.59
C PRO A 60 -30.17 66.97 -8.21
N SER A 61 -29.18 66.94 -7.29
CA SER A 61 -29.02 67.62 -5.99
C SER A 61 -29.69 66.95 -4.78
N SER A 62 -29.14 67.02 -3.55
CA SER A 62 -28.10 67.91 -2.96
C SER A 62 -27.07 67.06 -2.19
N THR A 63 -25.74 67.24 -2.23
CA THR A 63 -24.83 68.38 -1.94
C THR A 63 -24.78 68.83 -0.47
N GLY A 64 -23.60 68.58 0.13
CA GLY A 64 -22.90 69.35 1.18
C GLY A 64 -21.83 68.48 1.86
N ASP A 65 -20.66 68.92 2.35
CA ASP A 65 -19.88 70.18 2.29
C ASP A 65 -18.52 69.92 3.03
N VAL A 66 -17.35 70.54 2.82
CA VAL A 66 -16.80 71.44 1.77
C VAL A 66 -15.24 71.43 1.85
N GLU A 67 -14.50 71.61 0.72
CA GLU A 67 -13.07 72.04 0.58
C GLU A 67 -11.94 71.23 1.29
N GLY A 68 -10.63 71.29 0.94
CA GLY A 68 -9.89 72.04 -0.09
C GLY A 68 -8.40 71.61 -0.17
N LEU A 69 -7.65 72.19 -1.12
CA LEU A 69 -6.23 71.98 -1.51
C LEU A 69 -5.21 71.98 -0.32
N ASP A 70 -3.96 71.45 -0.42
CA ASP A 70 -2.94 71.72 -1.46
C ASP A 70 -1.75 70.70 -1.53
N LYS A 71 -0.82 70.91 -2.46
CA LYS A 71 0.49 70.22 -2.61
C LYS A 71 1.49 70.72 -1.53
N ASP A 72 2.60 70.07 -1.18
CA ASP A 72 3.62 69.40 -2.00
C ASP A 72 4.62 68.58 -1.13
N GLN A 73 5.62 67.95 -1.75
CA GLN A 73 6.91 67.42 -1.18
C GLN A 73 7.09 65.90 -0.85
N LEU A 74 7.85 65.26 -1.75
CA LEU A 74 9.04 64.40 -1.52
C LEU A 74 8.94 62.97 -0.89
N GLU A 75 9.04 62.00 -1.80
CA GLU A 75 9.52 60.59 -1.72
C GLU A 75 10.75 60.35 -0.81
N PRO A 76 10.92 59.15 -0.17
CA PRO A 76 11.36 57.96 -0.92
C PRO A 76 10.78 56.56 -0.54
N LEU A 77 10.45 55.81 -1.59
CA LEU A 77 10.32 54.34 -1.74
C LEU A 77 11.49 53.50 -1.14
N PRO A 78 11.38 52.14 -1.01
CA PRO A 78 10.23 51.26 -1.30
C PRO A 78 9.87 50.25 -0.19
N SER A 79 8.67 49.66 -0.27
CA SER A 79 8.46 48.26 0.15
C SER A 79 7.35 47.57 -0.65
N LEU A 80 7.70 46.50 -1.38
CA LEU A 80 6.72 45.65 -2.07
C LEU A 80 5.98 44.78 -1.03
N ASN A 81 4.70 45.06 -0.80
CA ASN A 81 3.68 44.05 -0.47
C ASN A 81 2.27 44.67 -0.36
N SER A 82 1.53 44.76 -1.47
CA SER A 82 0.05 44.70 -1.42
C SER A 82 -0.62 44.36 -2.76
N LEU A 83 -1.14 43.13 -2.82
CA LEU A 83 -2.52 42.81 -3.25
C LEU A 83 -2.97 43.19 -4.68
N SER A 84 -2.51 42.38 -5.63
CA SER A 84 -3.33 41.52 -6.50
C SER A 84 -4.71 42.02 -6.99
N ARG A 85 -4.85 42.07 -8.32
CA ARG A 85 -6.09 42.39 -9.06
C ARG A 85 -7.23 41.40 -8.84
N THR A 86 -8.44 41.92 -9.03
CA THR A 86 -9.74 41.27 -8.88
C THR A 86 -10.03 40.19 -9.95
N HIS A 87 -9.87 38.91 -9.58
CA HIS A 87 -10.57 37.81 -10.26
C HIS A 87 -11.81 37.40 -9.45
N ARG A 88 -13.00 37.58 -10.03
CA ARG A 88 -14.26 37.04 -9.46
C ARG A 88 -14.29 35.52 -9.62
N VAL A 89 -13.82 34.82 -8.61
CA VAL A 89 -14.01 33.36 -8.48
C VAL A 89 -15.51 33.12 -8.26
N LEU A 90 -16.14 32.33 -9.13
CA LEU A 90 -17.48 31.80 -8.88
C LEU A 90 -17.40 30.90 -7.63
N PRO A 91 -18.31 31.02 -6.66
CA PRO A 91 -18.24 30.21 -5.45
C PRO A 91 -18.34 28.73 -5.82
N ILE A 92 -17.24 28.02 -5.60
CA ILE A 92 -17.23 26.55 -5.53
C ILE A 92 -18.29 26.18 -4.49
N PRO A 93 -19.22 25.25 -4.78
CA PRO A 93 -20.16 24.79 -3.77
C PRO A 93 -19.35 24.25 -2.58
N GLU A 94 -19.42 24.93 -1.44
CA GLU A 94 -18.81 24.41 -0.21
C GLU A 94 -19.41 23.04 0.06
N VAL A 95 -18.58 22.00 -0.04
CA VAL A 95 -18.95 20.66 0.41
C VAL A 95 -19.30 20.79 1.89
N PRO A 96 -20.54 20.47 2.32
CA PRO A 96 -20.93 20.62 3.70
C PRO A 96 -19.93 19.88 4.60
N ARG A 97 -19.53 20.51 5.71
CA ARG A 97 -18.64 19.87 6.70
C ARG A 97 -19.23 18.51 7.08
N LYS A 98 -18.41 17.46 6.99
CA LYS A 98 -18.80 16.06 7.23
C LYS A 98 -19.56 15.95 8.56
N PHE A 99 -20.85 15.66 8.49
CA PHE A 99 -21.72 15.62 9.66
C PHE A 99 -21.72 14.20 10.25
N GLY A 100 -20.83 13.95 11.20
CA GLY A 100 -20.64 12.65 11.87
C GLY A 100 -19.69 11.69 11.15
N SER A 101 -19.34 10.60 11.84
CA SER A 101 -18.55 9.49 11.28
C SER A 101 -19.31 8.81 10.13
N ASN A 102 -18.57 8.32 9.14
CA ASN A 102 -19.13 7.51 8.04
C ASN A 102 -19.83 6.24 8.56
N MET A 103 -19.43 5.76 9.74
CA MET A 103 -19.98 4.55 10.39
C MET A 103 -21.21 4.82 11.26
N SER A 104 -21.67 6.07 11.40
CA SER A 104 -22.82 6.44 12.24
C SER A 104 -24.15 5.78 11.85
N SER A 105 -24.25 5.24 10.62
CA SER A 105 -25.41 4.49 10.14
C SER A 105 -25.33 2.98 10.37
N ILE A 106 -24.18 2.46 10.81
CA ILE A 106 -23.93 1.03 11.01
C ILE A 106 -24.07 0.70 12.51
N ARG A 107 -24.81 -0.37 12.81
CA ARG A 107 -24.89 -0.93 14.18
C ARG A 107 -23.86 -2.04 14.33
N PHE A 108 -22.94 -1.87 15.27
CA PHE A 108 -21.94 -2.88 15.65
C PHE A 108 -22.47 -3.79 16.76
N THR A 109 -21.83 -4.94 16.97
CA THR A 109 -22.23 -5.94 17.98
C THR A 109 -22.11 -5.45 19.41
N GLU A 110 -21.16 -4.56 19.67
CA GLU A 110 -20.97 -3.89 20.96
C GLU A 110 -21.12 -2.38 20.76
N THR A 111 -21.45 -1.65 21.84
CA THR A 111 -21.48 -0.19 21.85
C THR A 111 -20.07 0.39 21.77
N ILE A 112 -19.52 0.39 20.56
CA ILE A 112 -18.28 1.06 20.17
C ILE A 112 -18.65 2.38 19.50
N ASP A 113 -17.90 3.44 19.81
CA ASP A 113 -18.05 4.73 19.12
C ASP A 113 -17.74 4.57 17.61
N PRO A 114 -18.64 5.02 16.70
CA PRO A 114 -18.38 5.04 15.27
C PRO A 114 -17.09 5.75 14.83
N GLU A 115 -16.51 6.63 15.64
CA GLU A 115 -15.18 7.22 15.41
C GLU A 115 -14.06 6.18 15.57
N VAL A 116 -14.16 5.30 16.58
CA VAL A 116 -13.17 4.23 16.84
C VAL A 116 -13.14 3.20 15.71
N VAL A 117 -14.24 3.00 14.98
CA VAL A 117 -14.27 2.11 13.81
C VAL A 117 -13.78 2.81 12.53
N GLU A 118 -13.79 4.15 12.46
CA GLU A 118 -13.30 4.89 11.29
C GLU A 118 -11.80 4.65 11.04
N VAL A 119 -11.02 4.39 12.10
CA VAL A 119 -9.59 3.99 12.01
C VAL A 119 -9.38 2.72 11.17
N VAL A 120 -10.34 1.78 11.20
CA VAL A 120 -10.26 0.52 10.43
C VAL A 120 -10.45 0.77 8.94
N LEU A 121 -11.35 1.69 8.58
CA LEU A 121 -11.54 2.11 7.18
C LEU A 121 -10.31 2.85 6.65
N GLN A 122 -9.75 3.76 7.46
CA GLN A 122 -8.55 4.52 7.10
C GLN A 122 -7.36 3.58 6.91
N PHE A 123 -7.11 2.68 7.87
CA PHE A 123 -6.05 1.67 7.74
C PHE A 123 -6.27 0.78 6.50
N SER A 124 -7.48 0.25 6.29
CA SER A 124 -7.75 -0.59 5.12
C SER A 124 -7.57 0.14 3.78
N SER A 125 -7.74 1.47 3.73
CA SER A 125 -7.45 2.26 2.52
C SER A 125 -5.95 2.44 2.30
N ILE A 126 -5.17 2.65 3.36
CA ILE A 126 -3.72 2.88 3.30
C ILE A 126 -2.97 1.56 3.08
N ALA A 127 -3.26 0.53 3.87
CA ALA A 127 -2.66 -0.80 3.78
C ALA A 127 -2.79 -1.41 2.38
N LYS A 128 -3.87 -1.10 1.67
CA LYS A 128 -4.08 -1.51 0.27
C LYS A 128 -3.00 -0.93 -0.66
N GLN A 129 -2.69 0.36 -0.53
CA GLN A 129 -1.69 1.06 -1.35
C GLN A 129 -0.25 0.70 -0.93
N VAL A 130 -0.04 0.45 0.36
CA VAL A 130 1.29 0.24 0.95
C VAL A 130 1.75 -1.23 0.88
N LEU A 131 0.85 -2.20 1.07
CA LEU A 131 1.19 -3.62 1.17
C LEU A 131 0.92 -4.42 -0.10
N PHE A 132 0.29 -3.82 -1.11
CA PHE A 132 -0.02 -4.48 -2.37
C PHE A 132 0.46 -3.61 -3.55
N PRO A 133 1.76 -3.61 -3.86
CA PRO A 133 2.31 -2.75 -4.91
C PRO A 133 1.78 -3.16 -6.30
N LEU A 134 1.26 -4.39 -6.42
CA LEU A 134 0.59 -4.94 -7.60
C LEU A 134 -0.94 -4.73 -7.63
N GLU A 135 -1.52 -3.87 -6.76
CA GLU A 135 -2.99 -3.69 -6.65
C GLU A 135 -3.67 -3.32 -7.99
N SER A 136 -2.99 -2.57 -8.85
CA SER A 136 -3.52 -2.19 -10.17
C SER A 136 -3.52 -3.33 -11.19
N CYS A 137 -2.82 -4.43 -10.93
CA CYS A 137 -2.67 -5.59 -11.83
C CYS A 137 -3.26 -6.88 -11.26
N ILE A 138 -3.80 -6.86 -10.02
CA ILE A 138 -4.40 -8.03 -9.38
C ILE A 138 -5.89 -7.80 -9.12
N LEU A 139 -6.72 -8.73 -9.58
CA LEU A 139 -8.15 -8.76 -9.30
C LEU A 139 -8.41 -9.30 -7.89
N PHE A 140 -8.19 -8.47 -6.87
CA PHE A 140 -8.75 -8.72 -5.54
C PHE A 140 -10.28 -8.63 -5.59
N GLU A 141 -11.00 -9.64 -5.10
CA GLU A 141 -12.47 -9.60 -5.08
C GLU A 141 -12.97 -8.47 -4.17
N ARG A 142 -13.55 -7.43 -4.77
CA ARG A 142 -13.84 -6.13 -4.10
C ARG A 142 -15.19 -6.10 -3.37
N ARG A 143 -15.69 -7.22 -2.85
CA ARG A 143 -16.94 -7.22 -2.07
C ARG A 143 -16.69 -6.62 -0.69
N ALA A 144 -17.11 -5.37 -0.51
CA ALA A 144 -17.03 -4.68 0.77
C ALA A 144 -17.81 -5.44 1.87
N GLU A 145 -18.92 -6.09 1.48
CA GLU A 145 -19.69 -7.01 2.33
C GLU A 145 -18.82 -8.07 3.03
N ALA A 146 -17.84 -8.65 2.32
CA ALA A 146 -17.05 -9.79 2.79
C ALA A 146 -16.11 -9.44 3.97
N TRP A 147 -15.88 -8.15 4.26
CA TRP A 147 -15.08 -7.71 5.40
C TRP A 147 -15.78 -6.69 6.30
N ILE A 148 -16.73 -5.90 5.78
CA ILE A 148 -17.53 -4.96 6.60
C ILE A 148 -18.64 -5.69 7.36
N ALA A 149 -19.36 -6.65 6.77
CA ALA A 149 -20.41 -7.37 7.50
C ALA A 149 -19.87 -8.17 8.70
N PRO A 150 -18.69 -8.84 8.62
CA PRO A 150 -18.02 -9.41 9.79
C PRO A 150 -17.76 -8.42 10.93
N LEU A 151 -17.43 -7.15 10.66
CA LEU A 151 -17.25 -6.12 11.71
C LEU A 151 -18.55 -5.87 12.51
N THR A 152 -19.72 -6.16 11.93
CA THR A 152 -21.03 -5.97 12.57
C THR A 152 -21.60 -7.25 13.19
N ILE A 153 -20.91 -8.39 13.05
CA ILE A 153 -21.40 -9.72 13.45
C ILE A 153 -20.46 -10.42 14.43
N ASP A 154 -19.15 -10.25 14.31
CA ASP A 154 -18.16 -10.92 15.18
C ASP A 154 -17.38 -9.90 16.04
N PRO A 155 -17.63 -9.82 17.36
CA PRO A 155 -16.92 -8.91 18.27
C PRO A 155 -15.41 -9.14 18.32
N ALA A 156 -14.94 -10.39 18.19
CA ALA A 156 -13.51 -10.71 18.26
C ALA A 156 -12.78 -10.20 17.02
N PHE A 157 -13.40 -10.34 15.85
CA PHE A 157 -12.91 -9.77 14.61
C PHE A 157 -12.93 -8.23 14.65
N LEU A 158 -14.04 -7.62 15.10
CA LEU A 158 -14.17 -6.17 15.25
C LEU A 158 -13.05 -5.59 16.13
N HIS A 159 -12.85 -6.14 17.32
CA HIS A 159 -11.78 -5.67 18.21
C HIS A 159 -10.38 -5.93 17.65
N THR A 160 -10.16 -7.05 16.95
CA THR A 160 -8.89 -7.30 16.26
C THR A 160 -8.59 -6.22 15.24
N MET A 161 -9.55 -5.94 14.36
CA MET A 161 -9.39 -4.95 13.31
C MET A 161 -9.17 -3.55 13.89
N ILE A 162 -9.78 -3.20 15.02
CA ILE A 162 -9.54 -1.92 15.71
C ILE A 162 -8.10 -1.85 16.25
N PHE A 163 -7.64 -2.80 17.08
CA PHE A 163 -6.31 -2.66 17.72
C PHE A 163 -5.16 -2.76 16.71
N THR A 164 -5.28 -3.61 15.68
CA THR A 164 -4.27 -3.71 14.61
C THR A 164 -4.20 -2.43 13.77
N SER A 165 -5.34 -1.80 13.49
CA SER A 165 -5.40 -0.51 12.78
C SER A 165 -4.85 0.64 13.63
N GLN A 166 -5.22 0.71 14.91
CA GLN A 166 -4.71 1.72 15.84
C GLN A 166 -3.19 1.61 16.00
N TYR A 167 -2.66 0.41 16.15
CA TYR A 167 -1.22 0.16 16.22
C TYR A 167 -0.47 0.72 14.99
N TYR A 168 -1.01 0.55 13.77
CA TYR A 168 -0.42 1.15 12.57
C TYR A 168 -0.33 2.69 12.66
N PHE A 169 -1.41 3.36 13.11
CA PHE A 169 -1.41 4.81 13.26
C PHE A 169 -0.58 5.33 14.44
N ASP A 170 -0.40 4.52 15.49
CA ASP A 170 0.31 4.91 16.71
C ASP A 170 1.82 4.62 16.65
N ALA A 171 2.24 3.52 16.01
CA ALA A 171 3.62 3.03 16.04
C ALA A 171 4.34 2.99 14.67
N VAL A 172 3.61 2.94 13.55
CA VAL A 172 4.21 2.81 12.19
C VAL A 172 4.23 4.16 11.46
N LEU A 173 3.16 4.94 11.56
CA LEU A 173 3.05 6.25 10.90
C LEU A 173 3.91 7.36 11.56
N PRO A 174 3.98 7.46 12.89
CA PRO A 174 4.97 8.29 13.56
C PRO A 174 6.30 7.52 13.59
N GLN A 175 7.40 8.15 13.18
CA GLN A 175 8.77 7.62 13.40
C GLN A 175 9.19 7.74 14.89
N ARG A 176 8.28 7.44 15.83
CA ARG A 176 8.53 7.40 17.26
C ARG A 176 8.35 5.96 17.72
N PRO A 177 9.44 5.24 18.03
CA PRO A 177 9.33 3.90 18.59
C PRO A 177 8.79 3.98 20.03
N SER A 178 7.47 3.99 20.19
CA SER A 178 6.85 3.66 21.46
C SER A 178 6.89 2.14 21.62
N SER A 179 7.76 1.65 22.51
CA SER A 179 7.88 0.23 22.85
C SER A 179 6.66 -0.32 23.62
N GLU A 180 5.66 0.52 23.89
CA GLU A 180 4.48 0.21 24.69
C GLU A 180 3.23 0.25 23.82
N MET A 181 2.34 -0.73 24.04
CA MET A 181 1.02 -0.77 23.42
C MET A 181 0.23 0.49 23.79
N SER A 182 -0.30 1.20 22.78
CA SER A 182 -1.04 2.42 23.05
C SER A 182 -2.26 2.19 23.96
N GLN A 183 -2.56 3.15 24.83
CA GLN A 183 -3.71 3.09 25.74
C GLN A 183 -5.05 2.87 25.01
N ARG A 184 -5.09 3.20 23.70
CA ARG A 184 -6.24 2.97 22.82
C ARG A 184 -6.35 1.51 22.34
N SER A 185 -5.22 0.87 22.06
CA SER A 185 -5.14 -0.50 21.53
C SER A 185 -5.34 -1.57 22.61
N LEU A 186 -4.79 -1.35 23.82
CA LEU A 186 -4.79 -2.33 24.93
C LEU A 186 -6.18 -2.87 25.32
N PRO A 187 -7.25 -2.04 25.44
CA PRO A 187 -8.59 -2.55 25.74
C PRO A 187 -9.10 -3.53 24.69
N HIS A 188 -8.92 -3.20 23.40
CA HIS A 188 -9.37 -4.01 22.27
C HIS A 188 -8.53 -5.29 22.08
N TYR A 189 -7.22 -5.22 22.31
CA TYR A 189 -6.35 -6.40 22.37
C TYR A 189 -6.79 -7.37 23.48
N THR A 190 -6.97 -6.85 24.71
CA THR A 190 -7.39 -7.65 25.88
C THR A 190 -8.77 -8.28 25.67
N LYS A 191 -9.70 -7.51 25.09
CA LYS A 191 -11.06 -7.98 24.77
C LYS A 191 -11.05 -9.05 23.67
N THR A 192 -10.18 -8.93 22.67
CA THR A 192 -9.97 -9.97 21.64
C THR A 192 -9.54 -11.29 22.28
N LEU A 193 -8.53 -11.25 23.17
CA LEU A 193 -8.06 -12.45 23.88
C LEU A 193 -9.16 -13.11 24.72
N LYS A 194 -9.96 -12.32 25.45
CA LYS A 194 -11.10 -12.84 26.25
C LYS A 194 -12.13 -13.54 25.36
N LEU A 195 -12.58 -12.89 24.29
CA LEU A 195 -13.58 -13.43 23.36
C LEU A 195 -13.09 -14.70 22.65
N LEU A 196 -11.80 -14.78 22.29
CA LEU A 196 -11.22 -15.99 21.72
C LEU A 196 -11.10 -17.10 22.77
N HIS A 197 -10.72 -16.79 24.01
CA HIS A 197 -10.67 -17.78 25.09
C HIS A 197 -12.05 -18.36 25.41
N GLU A 198 -13.08 -17.51 25.49
CA GLU A 198 -14.48 -17.92 25.63
C GLU A 198 -14.92 -18.81 24.45
N ARG A 199 -14.57 -18.45 23.21
CA ARG A 199 -14.88 -19.22 21.99
C ARG A 199 -14.21 -20.60 21.97
N PHE A 200 -12.97 -20.71 22.44
CA PHE A 200 -12.22 -21.97 22.51
C PHE A 200 -12.50 -22.79 23.77
N SER A 201 -13.21 -22.25 24.77
CA SER A 201 -13.68 -23.02 25.93
C SER A 201 -14.65 -24.14 25.51
N GLU A 202 -14.77 -25.20 26.32
CA GLU A 202 -15.55 -26.41 26.00
C GLU A 202 -17.01 -26.13 25.60
N THR A 203 -17.62 -25.08 26.17
CA THR A 203 -19.00 -24.65 25.91
C THR A 203 -19.16 -23.67 24.73
N GLY A 204 -18.05 -23.26 24.10
CA GLY A 204 -18.05 -22.36 22.95
C GLY A 204 -18.61 -22.98 21.65
N ASP A 205 -19.13 -22.13 20.77
CA ASP A 205 -19.69 -22.53 19.47
C ASP A 205 -18.62 -23.11 18.52
N GLU A 206 -18.78 -24.38 18.12
CA GLU A 206 -17.87 -25.07 17.21
C GLU A 206 -17.76 -24.40 15.84
N GLN A 207 -18.86 -23.84 15.33
CA GLN A 207 -18.85 -23.17 14.03
C GLN A 207 -18.08 -21.85 14.10
N ALA A 208 -18.23 -21.10 15.21
CA ALA A 208 -17.39 -19.93 15.49
C ALA A 208 -15.91 -20.31 15.68
N ARG A 209 -15.57 -21.37 16.43
CA ARG A 209 -14.17 -21.79 16.68
C ARG A 209 -13.35 -21.92 15.39
N LEU A 210 -13.95 -22.48 14.33
CA LEU A 210 -13.28 -22.70 13.05
C LEU A 210 -13.54 -21.61 12.01
N SER A 211 -14.35 -20.59 12.30
CA SER A 211 -14.76 -19.54 11.35
C SER A 211 -13.61 -18.71 10.78
N PHE A 212 -13.83 -18.11 9.60
CA PHE A 212 -12.87 -17.16 8.98
C PHE A 212 -12.53 -15.97 9.88
N THR A 213 -13.48 -15.50 10.68
CA THR A 213 -13.29 -14.38 11.60
C THR A 213 -12.40 -14.76 12.79
N THR A 214 -12.49 -16.00 13.30
CA THR A 214 -11.54 -16.54 14.29
C THR A 214 -10.13 -16.66 13.70
N VAL A 215 -10.01 -17.21 12.49
CA VAL A 215 -8.72 -17.31 11.77
C VAL A 215 -8.10 -15.92 11.58
N ALA A 216 -8.89 -14.93 11.17
CA ALA A 216 -8.44 -13.54 11.03
C ALA A 216 -8.09 -12.87 12.36
N ALA A 217 -8.82 -13.17 13.45
CA ALA A 217 -8.52 -12.65 14.78
C ALA A 217 -7.17 -13.15 15.31
N VAL A 218 -6.91 -14.46 15.18
CA VAL A 218 -5.63 -15.08 15.56
C VAL A 218 -4.49 -14.62 14.65
N MET A 219 -4.73 -14.42 13.35
CA MET A 219 -3.77 -13.79 12.44
C MET A 219 -3.42 -12.36 12.91
N GLY A 220 -4.40 -11.54 13.27
CA GLY A 220 -4.16 -10.18 13.76
C GLY A 220 -3.34 -10.13 15.05
N LEU A 221 -3.57 -11.06 15.99
CA LEU A 221 -2.71 -11.25 17.17
C LEU A 221 -1.28 -11.67 16.79
N THR A 222 -1.14 -12.56 15.80
CA THR A 222 0.16 -13.02 15.29
C THR A 222 0.96 -11.87 14.69
N GLY A 223 0.36 -11.11 13.75
CA GLY A 223 0.99 -9.97 13.10
C GLY A 223 1.33 -8.85 14.09
N TYR A 224 0.44 -8.55 15.03
CA TYR A 224 0.71 -7.56 16.08
C TYR A 224 1.89 -7.95 16.98
N ALA A 225 1.93 -9.21 17.48
CA ALA A 225 3.05 -9.69 18.27
C ALA A 225 4.37 -9.66 17.48
N HIS A 226 4.34 -9.98 16.18
CA HIS A 226 5.52 -9.91 15.32
C HIS A 226 6.02 -8.48 15.14
N LEU A 227 5.13 -7.52 14.84
CA LEU A 227 5.50 -6.10 14.68
C LEU A 227 6.01 -5.48 15.99
N MET A 228 5.50 -5.91 17.15
CA MET A 228 6.01 -5.55 18.48
C MET A 228 7.36 -6.22 18.83
N GLY A 229 7.91 -7.08 17.97
CA GLY A 229 9.14 -7.82 18.22
C GLY A 229 8.99 -9.03 19.14
N ASP A 230 7.80 -9.31 19.68
CA ASP A 230 7.51 -10.53 20.46
C ASP A 230 7.35 -11.74 19.53
N THR A 231 8.49 -12.16 18.99
CA THR A 231 8.64 -13.32 18.11
C THR A 231 8.18 -14.61 18.79
N ARG A 232 8.22 -14.69 20.13
CA ARG A 232 7.77 -15.87 20.88
C ARG A 232 6.25 -15.98 20.86
N SER A 233 5.54 -14.91 21.21
CA SER A 233 4.07 -14.90 21.18
C SER A 233 3.55 -14.98 19.75
N ALA A 234 4.19 -14.30 18.80
CA ALA A 234 3.88 -14.43 17.37
C ALA A 234 3.97 -15.90 16.93
N ARG A 235 5.07 -16.61 17.23
CA ARG A 235 5.24 -18.01 16.82
C ARG A 235 4.27 -18.95 17.53
N HIS A 236 3.84 -18.62 18.75
CA HIS A 236 2.81 -19.37 19.46
C HIS A 236 1.42 -19.18 18.83
N HIS A 237 1.04 -17.94 18.52
CA HIS A 237 -0.21 -17.64 17.81
C HIS A 237 -0.24 -18.27 16.42
N LEU A 238 0.86 -18.24 15.67
CA LEU A 238 0.96 -18.85 14.34
C LEU A 238 0.84 -20.38 14.39
N LYS A 239 1.40 -21.06 15.41
CA LYS A 239 1.16 -22.50 15.64
C LYS A 239 -0.30 -22.80 15.99
N GLY A 240 -0.95 -21.95 16.80
CA GLY A 240 -2.37 -22.05 17.07
C GLY A 240 -3.22 -21.86 15.80
N LEU A 241 -2.84 -20.91 14.95
CA LEU A 241 -3.46 -20.63 13.66
C LEU A 241 -3.35 -21.81 12.70
N HIS A 242 -2.15 -22.38 12.55
CA HIS A 242 -1.92 -23.61 11.79
C HIS A 242 -2.82 -24.74 12.28
N LYS A 243 -2.88 -24.98 13.60
CA LYS A 243 -3.77 -26.01 14.17
C LYS A 243 -5.25 -25.78 13.85
N ILE A 244 -5.73 -24.53 13.87
CA ILE A 244 -7.12 -24.19 13.46
C ILE A 244 -7.32 -24.49 11.97
N VAL A 245 -6.33 -24.19 11.11
CA VAL A 245 -6.38 -24.49 9.67
C VAL A 245 -6.37 -26.00 9.41
N THR A 246 -5.56 -26.78 10.13
CA THR A 246 -5.60 -28.25 10.07
C THR A 246 -6.99 -28.78 10.45
N LEU A 247 -7.56 -28.28 11.56
CA LEU A 247 -8.89 -28.68 12.05
C LEU A 247 -10.04 -28.28 11.10
N ARG A 248 -9.87 -27.22 10.30
CA ARG A 248 -10.80 -26.86 9.21
C ARG A 248 -10.79 -27.84 8.03
N GLY A 249 -9.78 -28.71 7.91
CA GLY A 249 -9.54 -29.56 6.74
C GLY A 249 -8.38 -29.09 5.85
N GLY A 250 -7.46 -28.27 6.37
CA GLY A 250 -6.25 -27.84 5.68
C GLY A 250 -6.37 -26.50 4.95
N ILE A 251 -5.26 -26.06 4.36
CA ILE A 251 -5.09 -24.68 3.87
C ILE A 251 -5.96 -24.32 2.66
N SER A 252 -6.32 -25.31 1.83
CA SER A 252 -7.25 -25.14 0.70
C SER A 252 -8.63 -24.63 1.13
N THR A 253 -9.05 -24.93 2.36
CA THR A 253 -10.32 -24.43 2.93
C THR A 253 -10.34 -22.93 3.17
N LEU A 254 -9.19 -22.24 3.05
CA LEU A 254 -9.08 -20.79 3.12
C LEU A 254 -9.15 -20.08 1.77
N ARG A 255 -9.21 -20.80 0.63
CA ARG A 255 -9.34 -20.20 -0.71
C ARG A 255 -10.57 -19.30 -0.86
N GLY A 256 -11.67 -19.64 -0.18
CA GLY A 256 -12.87 -18.78 -0.08
C GLY A 256 -12.65 -17.43 0.61
N SER A 257 -11.46 -17.18 1.18
CA SER A 257 -10.99 -15.87 1.62
C SER A 257 -9.52 -15.70 1.24
N ALA A 258 -9.23 -15.67 -0.07
CA ALA A 258 -7.88 -15.59 -0.62
C ALA A 258 -7.04 -14.43 -0.02
N LYS A 259 -7.65 -13.27 0.30
CA LYS A 259 -6.97 -12.17 0.99
C LYS A 259 -6.47 -12.57 2.38
N LEU A 260 -7.27 -13.28 3.17
CA LEU A 260 -6.86 -13.77 4.49
C LEU A 260 -5.73 -14.79 4.34
N LEU A 261 -5.84 -15.71 3.38
CA LEU A 261 -4.80 -16.71 3.11
C LEU A 261 -3.47 -16.05 2.69
N VAL A 262 -3.49 -15.01 1.84
CA VAL A 262 -2.31 -14.21 1.51
C VAL A 262 -1.65 -13.63 2.76
N GLU A 263 -2.42 -13.01 3.68
CA GLU A 263 -1.85 -12.43 4.91
C GLU A 263 -1.30 -13.49 5.88
N ILE A 264 -1.91 -14.68 5.95
CA ILE A 264 -1.39 -15.80 6.77
C ILE A 264 -0.02 -16.27 6.24
N LEU A 265 0.09 -16.53 4.94
CA LEU A 265 1.34 -16.97 4.34
C LEU A 265 2.42 -15.88 4.39
N ARG A 266 2.05 -14.62 4.18
CA ARG A 266 2.95 -13.48 4.42
C ARG A 266 3.48 -13.48 5.85
N CYS A 267 2.61 -13.73 6.83
CA CYS A 267 2.96 -13.79 8.24
C CYS A 267 4.03 -14.86 8.52
N ASP A 268 3.80 -16.08 8.05
CA ASP A 268 4.69 -17.21 8.24
C ASP A 268 6.04 -17.03 7.50
N ILE A 269 6.00 -16.66 6.22
CA ILE A 269 7.18 -16.36 5.40
C ILE A 269 8.03 -15.25 6.04
N GLY A 270 7.41 -14.13 6.42
CA GLY A 270 8.14 -12.98 6.94
C GLY A 270 8.73 -13.24 8.33
N MET A 271 8.07 -14.05 9.16
CA MET A 271 8.64 -14.54 10.41
C MET A 271 9.86 -15.45 10.18
N ALA A 272 9.78 -16.37 9.22
CA ALA A 272 10.89 -17.24 8.83
C ALA A 272 12.11 -16.42 8.37
N LEU A 273 11.90 -15.43 7.50
CA LEU A 273 12.94 -14.52 6.99
C LEU A 273 13.51 -13.56 8.03
N HIS A 274 12.72 -13.19 9.04
CA HIS A 274 13.17 -12.36 10.13
C HIS A 274 14.08 -13.15 11.10
N GLY A 275 13.59 -14.30 11.57
CA GLY A 275 14.25 -15.10 12.61
C GLY A 275 15.26 -16.15 12.09
N GLY A 276 15.31 -16.42 10.80
CA GLY A 276 16.06 -17.56 10.24
C GLY A 276 15.47 -18.91 10.66
N THR A 277 14.18 -18.95 11.00
CA THR A 277 13.48 -20.17 11.43
C THR A 277 12.74 -20.80 10.28
N GLU A 278 12.52 -22.11 10.34
CA GLU A 278 11.66 -22.79 9.37
C GLU A 278 10.20 -22.31 9.46
N PRO A 279 9.51 -22.14 8.31
CA PRO A 279 8.09 -21.86 8.27
C PRO A 279 7.24 -22.95 8.94
N ILE A 280 6.01 -22.61 9.30
CA ILE A 280 5.06 -23.53 9.93
C ILE A 280 4.18 -24.22 8.88
N PHE A 281 3.78 -23.53 7.81
CA PHE A 281 3.00 -24.13 6.72
C PHE A 281 3.92 -24.83 5.70
N PHE A 282 3.41 -25.88 5.06
CA PHE A 282 4.12 -26.66 4.02
C PHE A 282 5.43 -27.33 4.46
N HIS A 283 5.65 -27.47 5.78
CA HIS A 283 6.82 -28.16 6.34
C HIS A 283 6.58 -29.67 6.55
N GLU A 284 5.34 -30.07 6.85
CA GLU A 284 5.00 -31.48 7.01
C GLU A 284 4.73 -32.16 5.66
N ALA A 285 5.04 -33.46 5.54
CA ALA A 285 4.74 -34.26 4.34
C ALA A 285 3.23 -34.38 4.02
N SER A 286 2.37 -34.02 4.99
CA SER A 286 0.92 -33.87 4.85
C SER A 286 0.50 -32.62 4.07
N GLU A 287 1.37 -31.61 3.97
CA GLU A 287 1.15 -30.32 3.32
C GLU A 287 2.14 -30.10 2.17
N PRO A 288 1.98 -30.78 1.02
CA PRO A 288 2.90 -30.64 -0.12
C PRO A 288 2.92 -29.19 -0.64
N PHE A 289 4.10 -28.70 -1.04
CA PHE A 289 4.25 -27.38 -1.64
C PHE A 289 3.29 -27.17 -2.82
N VAL A 290 2.64 -26.00 -2.85
CA VAL A 290 1.77 -25.57 -3.96
C VAL A 290 2.50 -25.74 -5.29
N ALA A 291 1.86 -26.33 -6.30
CA ALA A 291 2.43 -26.45 -7.64
C ALA A 291 2.76 -25.06 -8.21
N TYR A 292 3.79 -24.96 -9.06
CA TYR A 292 3.98 -23.73 -9.82
C TYR A 292 2.76 -23.52 -10.73
N PRO A 293 2.18 -22.31 -10.79
CA PRO A 293 1.05 -22.05 -11.66
C PRO A 293 1.49 -22.17 -13.13
N ASP A 294 0.66 -22.79 -13.98
CA ASP A 294 0.92 -22.81 -15.42
C ASP A 294 0.61 -21.44 -16.02
N LEU A 295 1.65 -20.67 -16.29
CA LEU A 295 1.55 -19.34 -16.91
C LEU A 295 1.66 -19.40 -18.44
N THR A 296 1.95 -20.57 -19.02
CA THR A 296 2.18 -20.76 -20.46
C THR A 296 1.06 -20.19 -21.32
N PRO A 297 -0.25 -20.41 -21.03
CA PRO A 297 -1.32 -19.87 -21.87
C PRO A 297 -1.34 -18.33 -21.94
N PHE A 298 -0.94 -17.65 -20.87
CA PHE A 298 -0.86 -16.19 -20.84
C PHE A 298 0.36 -15.66 -21.62
N LEU A 299 1.48 -16.39 -21.57
CA LEU A 299 2.71 -16.03 -22.29
C LEU A 299 2.61 -16.32 -23.80
N GLU A 300 1.86 -17.35 -24.20
CA GLU A 300 1.59 -17.62 -25.62
C GLU A 300 0.70 -16.55 -26.27
N LEU A 301 -0.30 -16.04 -25.53
CA LEU A 301 -1.13 -14.91 -25.99
C LEU A 301 -0.31 -13.64 -26.27
N GLN A 302 0.81 -13.43 -25.55
CA GLN A 302 1.72 -12.30 -25.80
C GLN A 302 2.43 -12.47 -27.15
N ARG A 303 2.96 -13.67 -27.43
CA ARG A 303 3.72 -13.98 -28.67
C ARG A 303 2.91 -13.78 -29.95
N GLY A 304 1.59 -13.98 -29.89
CA GLY A 304 0.69 -13.72 -31.01
C GLY A 304 0.53 -12.25 -31.40
N SER A 305 1.04 -11.30 -30.60
CA SER A 305 0.82 -9.86 -30.77
C SER A 305 2.06 -9.03 -31.10
N SER A 306 3.26 -9.62 -31.12
CA SER A 306 4.51 -8.92 -31.40
C SER A 306 5.43 -9.73 -32.34
N SER A 307 5.68 -9.19 -33.54
CA SER A 307 6.62 -9.76 -34.53
C SER A 307 8.08 -9.41 -34.20
N SER A 308 8.49 -9.63 -32.95
CA SER A 308 9.86 -9.41 -32.48
C SER A 308 10.29 -10.58 -31.59
N ASP A 309 11.28 -11.34 -32.07
CA ASP A 309 11.79 -12.60 -31.50
C ASP A 309 12.56 -12.42 -30.16
N SER A 310 12.46 -11.25 -29.53
CA SER A 310 13.44 -10.77 -28.55
C SER A 310 13.10 -11.03 -27.07
N PHE A 311 11.95 -11.64 -26.74
CA PHE A 311 11.40 -11.63 -25.36
C PHE A 311 11.30 -12.97 -24.64
N CYS A 312 11.74 -14.10 -25.23
CA CYS A 312 11.50 -15.42 -24.63
C CYS A 312 12.62 -16.45 -24.87
N ASN A 313 13.89 -16.04 -24.82
CA ASN A 313 14.95 -17.01 -24.58
C ASN A 313 14.89 -17.41 -23.10
N ARG A 314 14.42 -18.65 -22.81
CA ARG A 314 14.42 -19.29 -21.48
C ARG A 314 15.85 -19.65 -21.01
N VAL A 315 16.79 -18.73 -21.20
CA VAL A 315 18.17 -18.89 -20.76
C VAL A 315 18.21 -18.61 -19.28
N VAL A 316 18.33 -19.68 -18.50
CA VAL A 316 18.78 -19.62 -17.12
C VAL A 316 20.10 -18.84 -17.12
N PRO A 317 20.19 -17.65 -16.49
CA PRO A 317 21.29 -16.75 -16.75
C PRO A 317 22.54 -17.07 -15.92
N PHE A 318 22.56 -18.20 -15.22
CA PHE A 318 23.64 -18.70 -14.38
C PHE A 318 24.03 -20.10 -14.86
N GLU A 319 25.29 -20.27 -15.29
CA GLU A 319 25.86 -21.58 -15.56
C GLU A 319 25.93 -22.39 -14.24
N ASP A 320 25.71 -23.70 -14.32
CA ASP A 320 25.72 -24.66 -13.20
C ASP A 320 24.74 -24.42 -12.03
N MET A 321 23.69 -23.59 -12.19
CA MET A 321 22.66 -23.42 -11.14
C MET A 321 21.88 -24.73 -10.86
N ASN A 322 21.62 -25.01 -9.59
CA ASN A 322 20.81 -26.14 -9.15
C ASN A 322 19.42 -26.21 -9.80
N ASP A 323 19.02 -27.41 -10.29
CA ASP A 323 17.74 -27.67 -10.96
C ASP A 323 16.49 -27.16 -10.22
N ALA A 324 16.46 -27.26 -8.88
CA ALA A 324 15.31 -26.82 -8.09
C ALA A 324 15.24 -25.30 -8.01
N LEU A 325 16.41 -24.65 -7.88
CA LEU A 325 16.55 -23.20 -7.91
C LEU A 325 16.24 -22.64 -9.30
N ALA A 326 16.66 -23.32 -10.37
CA ALA A 326 16.34 -22.99 -11.76
C ALA A 326 14.83 -23.03 -12.05
N ARG A 327 14.10 -24.00 -11.48
CA ARG A 327 12.62 -24.04 -11.56
C ARG A 327 11.97 -22.87 -10.83
N ALA A 328 12.44 -22.53 -9.62
CA ALA A 328 11.94 -21.38 -8.87
C ALA A 328 12.22 -20.05 -9.59
N TRP A 329 13.42 -19.90 -10.16
CA TRP A 329 13.82 -18.76 -11.00
C TRP A 329 12.90 -18.62 -12.23
N SER A 330 12.65 -19.72 -12.95
CA SER A 330 11.80 -19.73 -14.14
C SER A 330 10.37 -19.32 -13.80
N ALA A 331 9.76 -19.91 -12.77
CA ALA A 331 8.40 -19.56 -12.34
C ALA A 331 8.29 -18.08 -11.94
N MET A 332 9.30 -17.53 -11.26
CA MET A 332 9.32 -16.12 -10.87
C MET A 332 9.53 -15.18 -12.07
N SER A 333 10.33 -15.58 -13.05
CA SER A 333 10.57 -14.82 -14.29
C SER A 333 9.33 -14.78 -15.18
N GLU A 334 8.62 -15.91 -15.32
CA GLU A 334 7.34 -16.00 -16.01
C GLU A 334 6.27 -15.14 -15.33
N PHE A 335 6.21 -15.13 -13.99
CA PHE A 335 5.33 -14.23 -13.24
C PHE A 335 5.68 -12.74 -13.45
N CYS A 336 6.97 -12.39 -13.44
CA CYS A 336 7.41 -11.01 -13.71
C CYS A 336 7.00 -10.54 -15.11
N THR A 337 7.14 -11.41 -16.11
CA THR A 337 6.73 -11.15 -17.50
C THR A 337 5.21 -10.95 -17.60
N LEU A 338 4.43 -11.83 -16.95
CA LEU A 338 2.98 -11.72 -16.87
C LEU A 338 2.53 -10.40 -16.22
N ILE A 339 3.14 -10.00 -15.10
CA ILE A 339 2.78 -8.77 -14.38
C ILE A 339 3.16 -7.51 -15.15
N ASN A 340 4.34 -7.46 -15.78
CA ASN A 340 4.72 -6.32 -16.63
C ASN A 340 3.73 -6.17 -17.82
N PHE A 341 3.38 -7.27 -18.48
CA PHE A 341 2.37 -7.25 -19.54
C PHE A 341 0.99 -6.81 -19.03
N ALA A 342 0.54 -7.30 -17.87
CA ALA A 342 -0.72 -6.88 -17.26
C ALA A 342 -0.74 -5.37 -16.96
N ALA A 343 0.38 -4.82 -16.47
CA ALA A 343 0.53 -3.38 -16.21
C ALA A 343 0.47 -2.54 -17.49
N GLU A 344 1.14 -2.97 -18.57
CA GLU A 344 1.18 -2.27 -19.86
C GLU A 344 -0.16 -2.36 -20.60
N SER A 345 -0.78 -3.54 -20.61
CA SER A 345 -2.09 -3.79 -21.24
C SER A 345 -3.30 -3.35 -20.40
N LYS A 346 -3.07 -2.94 -19.14
CA LYS A 346 -4.12 -2.61 -18.14
C LYS A 346 -5.09 -3.76 -17.87
N GLN A 347 -4.56 -4.99 -17.87
CA GLN A 347 -5.27 -6.22 -17.55
C GLN A 347 -5.07 -6.62 -16.09
N TYR A 348 -5.81 -7.64 -15.64
CA TYR A 348 -5.75 -8.15 -14.28
C TYR A 348 -5.39 -9.64 -14.25
N VAL A 349 -4.49 -9.99 -13.35
CA VAL A 349 -4.16 -11.36 -12.94
C VAL A 349 -5.04 -11.74 -11.73
N THR A 350 -5.39 -13.01 -11.57
CA THR A 350 -6.21 -13.46 -10.43
C THR A 350 -5.43 -13.41 -9.10
N THR A 351 -6.13 -13.25 -7.97
CA THR A 351 -5.48 -13.36 -6.65
C THR A 351 -4.87 -14.74 -6.43
N ASP A 352 -5.44 -15.82 -7.00
CA ASP A 352 -4.86 -17.16 -6.90
C ASP A 352 -3.51 -17.28 -7.61
N ILE A 353 -3.31 -16.71 -8.81
CA ILE A 353 -1.99 -16.74 -9.46
C ILE A 353 -0.94 -16.00 -8.61
N PHE A 354 -1.30 -14.86 -8.01
CA PHE A 354 -0.41 -14.14 -7.08
C PHE A 354 -0.06 -14.98 -5.85
N LEU A 355 -1.08 -15.56 -5.21
CA LEU A 355 -0.95 -16.40 -4.02
C LEU A 355 -0.15 -17.68 -4.29
N ASP A 356 -0.43 -18.36 -5.40
CA ASP A 356 0.21 -19.61 -5.80
C ASP A 356 1.65 -19.37 -6.22
N THR A 357 1.96 -18.28 -6.94
CA THR A 357 3.35 -17.90 -7.22
C THR A 357 4.10 -17.62 -5.92
N MET A 358 3.54 -16.79 -5.04
CA MET A 358 4.14 -16.46 -3.74
C MET A 358 4.46 -17.72 -2.92
N ALA A 359 3.47 -18.62 -2.79
CA ALA A 359 3.62 -19.83 -2.00
C ALA A 359 4.58 -20.83 -2.65
N SER A 360 4.41 -21.10 -3.95
CA SER A 360 5.20 -22.10 -4.69
C SER A 360 6.68 -21.72 -4.84
N VAL A 361 6.99 -20.43 -4.97
CA VAL A 361 8.36 -19.91 -5.07
C VAL A 361 8.98 -19.80 -3.67
N ILE A 362 8.39 -19.01 -2.76
CA ILE A 362 9.10 -18.61 -1.53
C ILE A 362 9.29 -19.78 -0.56
N TYR A 363 8.28 -20.64 -0.35
CA TYR A 363 8.44 -21.79 0.56
C TYR A 363 9.52 -22.77 0.08
N ARG A 364 9.62 -23.03 -1.23
CA ARG A 364 10.69 -23.86 -1.78
C ARG A 364 12.07 -23.23 -1.63
N LEU A 365 12.20 -21.91 -1.81
CA LEU A 365 13.47 -21.21 -1.59
C LEU A 365 13.89 -21.21 -0.10
N LEU A 366 12.93 -21.18 0.83
CA LEU A 366 13.20 -21.29 2.27
C LEU A 366 13.58 -22.71 2.72
N ASP A 367 13.13 -23.74 1.98
CA ASP A 367 13.43 -25.16 2.20
C ASP A 367 14.79 -25.56 1.62
N MET A 368 15.18 -25.00 0.46
CA MET A 368 16.49 -25.23 -0.15
C MET A 368 17.65 -24.92 0.80
N ARG A 369 18.63 -25.83 0.85
CA ARG A 369 19.87 -25.69 1.63
C ARG A 369 21.07 -25.84 0.70
N PHE A 370 21.91 -24.83 0.61
CA PHE A 370 23.14 -24.88 -0.19
C PHE A 370 24.39 -24.74 0.70
N GLY A 371 25.58 -24.89 0.09
CA GLY A 371 26.83 -24.64 0.78
C GLY A 371 26.95 -23.17 1.19
N VAL A 372 27.51 -22.90 2.37
CA VAL A 372 27.60 -21.53 2.94
C VAL A 372 28.29 -20.56 1.97
N CYS A 373 27.54 -19.54 1.55
CA CYS A 373 27.97 -18.57 0.54
C CYS A 373 28.42 -19.24 -0.77
N SER A 374 27.76 -20.31 -1.20
CA SER A 374 27.88 -20.83 -2.58
C SER A 374 27.18 -19.89 -3.56
N THR A 375 27.41 -20.07 -4.87
CA THR A 375 26.70 -19.32 -5.91
C THR A 375 25.19 -19.58 -5.85
N ASP A 376 24.77 -20.84 -5.65
CA ASP A 376 23.35 -21.18 -5.45
C ASP A 376 22.76 -20.48 -4.20
N GLU A 377 23.46 -20.46 -3.07
CA GLU A 377 23.03 -19.74 -1.86
C GLU A 377 22.84 -18.24 -2.15
N ALA A 378 23.76 -17.64 -2.91
CA ALA A 378 23.69 -16.23 -3.28
C ALA A 378 22.51 -15.92 -4.23
N ILE A 379 22.27 -16.80 -5.22
CA ILE A 379 21.12 -16.69 -6.13
C ILE A 379 19.81 -16.89 -5.37
N CYS A 380 19.74 -17.88 -4.47
CA CYS A 380 18.58 -18.17 -3.63
C CYS A 380 18.25 -16.98 -2.72
N ALA A 381 19.23 -16.45 -1.99
CA ALA A 381 19.06 -15.27 -1.14
C ALA A 381 18.68 -14.02 -1.96
N GLY A 382 19.25 -13.83 -3.16
CA GLY A 382 18.89 -12.76 -4.07
C GLY A 382 17.45 -12.86 -4.59
N LEU A 383 17.03 -14.07 -4.96
CA LEU A 383 15.67 -14.36 -5.42
C LEU A 383 14.63 -14.25 -4.30
N LEU A 384 14.97 -14.66 -3.08
CA LEU A 384 14.17 -14.41 -1.88
C LEU A 384 14.00 -12.91 -1.64
N ALA A 385 15.09 -12.15 -1.65
CA ALA A 385 15.07 -10.69 -1.46
C ALA A 385 14.20 -9.98 -2.51
N PHE A 386 14.37 -10.33 -3.80
CA PHE A 386 13.53 -9.86 -4.90
C PHE A 386 12.05 -10.26 -4.74
N SER A 387 11.78 -11.48 -4.28
CA SER A 387 10.40 -11.94 -4.00
C SER A 387 9.77 -11.15 -2.85
N CYS A 388 10.55 -10.78 -1.82
CA CYS A 388 10.07 -9.98 -0.69
C CYS A 388 9.62 -8.56 -1.10
N SER A 389 10.33 -7.92 -2.04
CA SER A 389 9.91 -6.61 -2.58
C SER A 389 8.67 -6.68 -3.48
N ILE A 390 8.21 -7.86 -3.87
CA ILE A 390 6.94 -8.02 -4.61
C ILE A 390 5.81 -8.46 -3.66
N PHE A 391 6.07 -9.48 -2.85
CA PHE A 391 5.03 -10.22 -2.14
C PHE A 391 4.80 -9.78 -0.70
N LEU A 392 5.78 -9.21 0.03
CA LEU A 392 5.64 -8.97 1.47
C LEU A 392 5.46 -7.48 1.84
N GLN A 393 6.33 -6.59 1.34
CA GLN A 393 6.31 -5.14 1.61
C GLN A 393 6.35 -4.68 3.09
N TRP A 394 6.61 -5.55 4.07
CA TRP A 394 6.60 -5.16 5.50
C TRP A 394 7.68 -4.15 5.90
N ARG A 395 8.67 -3.90 5.05
CA ARG A 395 9.58 -2.76 5.22
C ARG A 395 8.85 -1.41 5.28
N GLN A 396 7.71 -1.29 4.58
CA GLN A 396 6.82 -0.12 4.68
C GLN A 396 6.06 -0.05 6.02
N LEU A 397 6.09 -1.13 6.82
CA LEU A 397 5.57 -1.20 8.19
C LEU A 397 6.68 -1.08 9.26
N GLY A 398 7.91 -0.74 8.86
CA GLY A 398 9.06 -0.64 9.76
C GLY A 398 9.74 -1.97 10.09
N SER A 399 9.28 -3.10 9.54
CA SER A 399 9.94 -4.40 9.73
C SER A 399 11.20 -4.55 8.89
N SER A 400 12.15 -5.36 9.37
CA SER A 400 13.36 -5.75 8.64
C SER A 400 13.49 -7.28 8.59
N TYR A 401 14.28 -7.79 7.65
CA TYR A 401 14.62 -9.21 7.50
C TYR A 401 16.11 -9.42 7.81
N PRO A 402 16.55 -9.28 9.09
CA PRO A 402 17.97 -9.21 9.44
C PRO A 402 18.74 -10.50 9.12
N ASN A 403 18.10 -11.67 9.24
CA ASN A 403 18.71 -12.94 8.85
C ASN A 403 18.96 -12.99 7.33
N LEU A 404 17.95 -12.74 6.50
CA LEU A 404 18.10 -12.69 5.04
C LEU A 404 19.14 -11.63 4.60
N ALA A 405 19.12 -10.44 5.19
CA ALA A 405 20.09 -9.39 4.89
C ALA A 405 21.53 -9.82 5.24
N THR A 406 21.72 -10.49 6.39
CA THR A 406 23.04 -10.98 6.81
C THR A 406 23.57 -12.06 5.86
N THR A 407 22.73 -13.04 5.51
CA THR A 407 23.06 -14.11 4.56
C THR A 407 23.38 -13.54 3.18
N LEU A 408 22.52 -12.66 2.64
CA LEU A 408 22.72 -12.05 1.33
C LEU A 408 24.01 -11.21 1.28
N LYS A 409 24.30 -10.44 2.33
CA LYS A 409 25.54 -9.66 2.46
C LYS A 409 26.78 -10.55 2.48
N ALA A 410 26.77 -11.64 3.25
CA ALA A 410 27.87 -12.59 3.30
C ALA A 410 28.12 -13.25 1.93
N CYS A 411 27.04 -13.62 1.23
CA CYS A 411 27.09 -14.16 -0.12
C CYS A 411 27.66 -13.15 -1.13
N LEU A 412 27.13 -11.91 -1.15
CA LEU A 412 27.57 -10.84 -2.05
C LEU A 412 29.04 -10.46 -1.86
N LEU A 413 29.49 -10.35 -0.60
CA LEU A 413 30.89 -10.08 -0.31
C LEU A 413 31.79 -11.20 -0.85
N LYS A 414 31.47 -12.48 -0.62
CA LYS A 414 32.25 -13.58 -1.17
C LYS A 414 32.20 -13.64 -2.70
N LEU A 415 31.02 -13.42 -3.31
CA LEU A 415 30.87 -13.34 -4.77
C LEU A 415 31.78 -12.26 -5.37
N SER A 416 31.91 -11.10 -4.73
CA SER A 416 32.76 -10.01 -5.24
C SER A 416 34.25 -10.35 -5.32
N TYR A 417 34.72 -11.32 -4.53
CA TYR A 417 36.11 -11.83 -4.58
C TYR A 417 36.27 -13.06 -5.49
N SER A 418 35.17 -13.73 -5.85
CA SER A 418 35.18 -14.94 -6.68
C SER A 418 34.77 -14.62 -8.12
N GLN A 419 35.52 -15.11 -9.10
CA GLN A 419 35.12 -14.98 -10.52
C GLN A 419 33.98 -15.95 -10.92
N GLN A 420 33.15 -16.37 -9.97
CA GLN A 420 32.05 -17.34 -10.15
C GLN A 420 30.74 -16.71 -10.63
N ALA A 421 30.61 -15.38 -10.56
CA ALA A 421 29.45 -14.66 -11.08
C ALA A 421 29.91 -13.43 -11.86
N SER A 422 29.37 -13.25 -13.06
CA SER A 422 29.56 -12.06 -13.89
C SER A 422 29.08 -10.79 -13.20
N ALA A 423 29.66 -9.65 -13.56
CA ALA A 423 29.26 -8.35 -13.01
C ALA A 423 27.76 -8.06 -13.22
N ARG A 424 27.17 -8.52 -14.34
CA ARG A 424 25.74 -8.37 -14.63
C ARG A 424 24.85 -9.10 -13.60
N GLN A 425 25.20 -10.35 -13.29
CA GLN A 425 24.49 -11.14 -12.27
C GLN A 425 24.64 -10.52 -10.87
N GLN A 426 25.87 -10.14 -10.49
CA GLN A 426 26.13 -9.49 -9.21
C GLN A 426 25.34 -8.18 -9.07
N LEU A 427 25.28 -7.37 -10.14
CA LEU A 427 24.54 -6.12 -10.15
C LEU A 427 23.03 -6.32 -9.98
N TRP A 428 22.44 -7.35 -10.60
CA TRP A 428 21.04 -7.71 -10.36
C TRP A 428 20.80 -8.09 -8.89
N ILE A 429 21.64 -8.94 -8.29
CA ILE A 429 21.52 -9.35 -6.87
C ILE A 429 21.70 -8.14 -5.93
N LEU A 430 22.68 -7.27 -6.19
CA LEU A 430 22.92 -6.04 -5.43
C LEU A 430 21.70 -5.10 -5.47
N MET A 431 21.14 -4.87 -6.65
CA MET A 431 19.96 -4.01 -6.83
C MET A 431 18.71 -4.63 -6.20
N ALA A 432 18.47 -5.92 -6.40
CA ALA A 432 17.39 -6.67 -5.75
C ALA A 432 17.49 -6.58 -4.22
N GLY A 433 18.67 -6.79 -3.64
CA GLY A 433 18.93 -6.64 -2.21
C GLY A 433 18.71 -5.22 -1.71
N ARG A 434 19.09 -4.19 -2.48
CA ARG A 434 18.97 -2.79 -2.04
C ARG A 434 17.56 -2.22 -2.10
N VAL A 435 16.73 -2.68 -3.03
CA VAL A 435 15.30 -2.28 -3.08
C VAL A 435 14.44 -3.04 -2.07
N SER A 436 14.93 -4.16 -1.52
CA SER A 436 14.19 -5.03 -0.60
C SER A 436 14.72 -4.95 0.85
N VAL A 437 15.90 -5.50 1.13
CA VAL A 437 16.38 -5.84 2.48
C VAL A 437 17.39 -4.85 3.05
N PHE A 438 18.27 -4.25 2.24
CA PHE A 438 19.40 -3.45 2.77
C PHE A 438 19.01 -2.02 3.16
N GLY A 439 19.52 -1.57 4.31
CA GLY A 439 19.24 -0.27 4.92
C GLY A 439 20.09 0.88 4.36
N ALA A 440 19.97 2.06 4.98
CA ALA A 440 20.96 3.13 4.78
C ALA A 440 22.31 2.76 5.42
N ASP A 441 22.28 2.02 6.53
CA ASP A 441 23.47 1.55 7.26
C ASP A 441 24.35 0.59 6.44
N ASP A 442 23.78 0.00 5.38
CA ASP A 442 24.49 -0.90 4.46
C ASP A 442 25.24 -0.17 3.34
N ASP A 443 24.95 1.11 3.08
CA ASP A 443 25.51 1.84 1.94
C ASP A 443 27.05 1.89 1.97
N ALA A 444 27.67 1.84 3.15
CA ALA A 444 29.12 1.88 3.32
C ALA A 444 29.87 0.72 2.65
N TRP A 445 29.28 -0.48 2.60
CA TRP A 445 29.87 -1.64 1.93
C TRP A 445 29.21 -1.93 0.57
N LEU A 446 27.93 -1.59 0.42
CA LEU A 446 27.15 -1.89 -0.76
C LEU A 446 27.41 -0.92 -1.92
N ARG A 447 27.54 0.38 -1.64
CA ARG A 447 27.72 1.42 -2.68
C ARG A 447 29.02 1.22 -3.48
N PRO A 448 30.18 0.88 -2.86
CA PRO A 448 31.38 0.53 -3.63
C PRO A 448 31.18 -0.66 -4.56
N LEU A 449 30.49 -1.72 -4.11
CA LEU A 449 30.22 -2.91 -4.94
C LEU A 449 29.29 -2.59 -6.11
N LEU A 450 28.27 -1.76 -5.90
CA LEU A 450 27.41 -1.26 -6.98
C LEU A 450 28.23 -0.51 -8.04
N LEU A 451 29.06 0.45 -7.62
CA LEU A 451 29.88 1.26 -8.53
C LEU A 451 30.90 0.43 -9.32
N VAL A 452 31.57 -0.54 -8.67
CA VAL A 452 32.49 -1.46 -9.36
C VAL A 452 31.76 -2.30 -10.40
N ASN A 453 30.62 -2.90 -10.06
CA ASN A 453 29.86 -3.74 -10.99
C ASN A 453 29.22 -2.91 -12.13
N MET A 454 28.81 -1.68 -11.87
CA MET A 454 28.36 -0.73 -12.90
C MET A 454 29.49 -0.39 -13.88
N GLY A 455 30.69 -0.11 -13.38
CA GLY A 455 31.88 0.14 -14.20
C GLY A 455 32.25 -1.07 -15.06
N CYS A 456 32.24 -2.28 -14.50
CA CYS A 456 32.48 -3.53 -15.23
C CYS A 456 31.38 -3.86 -16.27
N CYS A 457 30.20 -3.25 -16.17
CA CYS A 457 29.11 -3.39 -17.14
C CYS A 457 28.99 -2.17 -18.07
N GLU A 458 29.90 -1.19 -17.98
CA GLU A 458 29.89 0.07 -18.72
C GLU A 458 28.58 0.90 -18.56
N ILE A 459 27.88 0.73 -17.43
CA ILE A 459 26.60 1.40 -17.18
C ILE A 459 26.84 2.84 -16.70
N THR A 460 26.35 3.81 -17.49
CA THR A 460 26.48 5.25 -17.23
C THR A 460 25.13 5.94 -16.97
N SER A 461 24.02 5.31 -17.35
CA SER A 461 22.67 5.85 -17.31
C SER A 461 21.66 4.89 -16.66
N TRP A 462 20.55 5.46 -16.18
CA TRP A 462 19.43 4.64 -15.66
C TRP A 462 18.82 3.75 -16.74
N SER A 463 18.87 4.13 -18.02
CA SER A 463 18.31 3.33 -19.11
C SER A 463 19.07 2.02 -19.29
N GLU A 464 20.40 2.07 -19.29
CA GLU A 464 21.27 0.88 -19.39
C GLU A 464 21.11 -0.02 -18.15
N MET A 465 21.03 0.57 -16.95
CA MET A 465 20.72 -0.16 -15.72
C MET A 465 19.35 -0.85 -15.80
N GLN A 466 18.31 -0.13 -16.26
CA GLN A 466 16.97 -0.65 -16.41
C GLN A 466 16.91 -1.82 -17.40
N GLU A 467 17.59 -1.71 -18.54
CA GLU A 467 17.70 -2.75 -19.56
C GLU A 467 18.40 -4.00 -19.00
N LEU A 468 19.52 -3.82 -18.29
CA LEU A 468 20.20 -4.93 -17.61
C LEU A 468 19.26 -5.62 -16.62
N LEU A 469 18.59 -4.86 -15.74
CA LEU A 469 17.72 -5.45 -14.72
C LEU A 469 16.52 -6.19 -15.34
N GLN A 470 15.94 -5.65 -16.42
CA GLN A 470 14.88 -6.31 -17.17
C GLN A 470 15.35 -7.57 -17.90
N SER A 471 16.63 -7.66 -18.31
CA SER A 471 17.20 -8.88 -18.91
C SER A 471 17.28 -10.09 -17.95
N PHE A 472 17.09 -9.87 -16.64
CA PHE A 472 16.92 -10.92 -15.63
C PHE A 472 15.46 -10.97 -15.16
N MET A 473 15.12 -10.15 -14.15
CA MET A 473 13.78 -10.00 -13.59
C MET A 473 13.63 -8.60 -13.02
N TRP A 474 12.67 -7.83 -13.54
CA TRP A 474 12.37 -6.50 -13.02
C TRP A 474 10.91 -6.11 -13.28
N ILE A 475 10.10 -6.04 -12.22
CA ILE A 475 8.74 -5.52 -12.33
C ILE A 475 8.77 -3.99 -12.24
N ARG A 476 8.56 -3.29 -13.36
CA ARG A 476 8.72 -1.83 -13.46
C ARG A 476 7.84 -1.09 -12.46
N MET A 477 6.55 -1.45 -12.39
CA MET A 477 5.60 -0.79 -11.48
C MET A 477 5.96 -0.87 -9.98
N VAL A 478 6.76 -1.86 -9.58
CA VAL A 478 7.21 -2.05 -8.18
C VAL A 478 8.58 -1.41 -7.97
N HIS A 479 9.53 -1.70 -8.86
CA HIS A 479 10.95 -1.48 -8.61
C HIS A 479 11.53 -0.24 -9.29
N GLU A 480 10.85 0.38 -10.27
CA GLU A 480 11.38 1.51 -11.04
C GLU A 480 11.80 2.68 -10.15
N LYS A 481 10.87 3.17 -9.31
CA LYS A 481 11.11 4.31 -8.42
C LYS A 481 12.21 4.03 -7.38
N PRO A 482 12.17 2.94 -6.59
CA PRO A 482 13.24 2.67 -5.62
C PRO A 482 14.58 2.33 -6.30
N GLY A 483 14.59 1.58 -7.41
CA GLY A 483 15.81 1.25 -8.15
C GLY A 483 16.50 2.48 -8.72
N LYS A 484 15.73 3.40 -9.35
CA LYS A 484 16.30 4.66 -9.86
C LYS A 484 16.89 5.52 -8.75
N ALA A 485 16.24 5.58 -7.58
CA ALA A 485 16.77 6.32 -6.44
C ALA A 485 18.11 5.75 -5.93
N VAL A 486 18.29 4.42 -5.97
CA VAL A 486 19.57 3.76 -5.64
C VAL A 486 20.64 4.10 -6.69
N PHE A 487 20.30 4.04 -7.97
CA PHE A 487 21.20 4.40 -9.06
C PHE A 487 21.65 5.87 -8.99
N ASP A 488 20.70 6.80 -8.90
CA ASP A 488 20.97 8.24 -8.82
C ASP A 488 21.85 8.55 -7.59
N SER A 489 21.59 7.91 -6.44
CA SER A 489 22.40 8.06 -5.22
C SER A 489 23.81 7.49 -5.31
N ALA A 490 24.04 6.47 -6.15
CA ALA A 490 25.38 5.94 -6.38
C ALA A 490 26.16 6.87 -7.32
N MET A 491 25.53 7.31 -8.42
CA MET A 491 26.14 8.20 -9.41
C MET A 491 26.48 9.59 -8.86
N ALA A 492 25.68 10.12 -7.94
CA ALA A 492 25.96 11.40 -7.27
C ALA A 492 27.29 11.39 -6.48
N CYS A 493 27.79 10.23 -6.05
CA CYS A 493 29.10 10.12 -5.40
C CYS A 493 30.29 10.12 -6.37
N LEU A 494 30.09 9.79 -7.65
CA LEU A 494 31.14 9.89 -8.67
C LEU A 494 31.34 11.34 -9.14
N ASN A 495 30.27 12.13 -9.14
CA ASN A 495 30.26 13.55 -9.51
C ASN A 495 29.80 14.42 -8.34
N PRO A 496 30.59 14.57 -7.26
CA PRO A 496 30.26 15.48 -6.16
C PRO A 496 30.23 16.92 -6.69
N ASN A 497 29.05 17.55 -6.71
CA ASN A 497 28.89 18.94 -7.12
C ASN A 497 29.72 19.85 -6.19
N PRO A 498 30.73 20.59 -6.69
CA PRO A 498 31.65 21.35 -5.84
C PRO A 498 31.03 22.61 -5.19
N GLU A 499 29.75 22.90 -5.44
CA GLU A 499 29.11 24.16 -5.04
C GLU A 499 28.30 24.11 -3.73
N GLN A 500 28.20 22.96 -3.04
CA GLN A 500 27.42 22.86 -1.78
C GLN A 500 28.26 22.79 -0.49
N ASP A 501 29.54 22.38 -0.55
CA ASP A 501 30.42 22.27 0.64
C ASP A 501 31.06 23.61 1.09
N SER A 502 30.88 24.69 0.33
CA SER A 502 31.45 26.00 0.65
C SER A 502 30.67 26.76 1.74
N ASN A 503 29.40 26.43 1.98
CA ASN A 503 28.50 27.24 2.79
C ASN A 503 28.40 26.79 4.28
N THR A 504 28.93 25.62 4.63
CA THR A 504 28.93 25.08 6.02
C THR A 504 30.24 25.29 6.78
N ARG A 505 31.27 25.84 6.14
CA ARG A 505 32.61 26.05 6.74
C ARG A 505 32.89 27.48 7.21
N GLY A 506 31.92 28.40 7.05
CA GLY A 506 32.07 29.82 7.38
C GLY A 506 31.77 30.20 8.85
N GLU A 507 30.87 29.48 9.53
CA GLU A 507 30.35 29.89 10.85
C GLU A 507 30.94 29.09 12.02
N MET A 508 32.27 29.03 12.14
CA MET A 508 32.89 28.53 13.37
C MET A 508 34.25 29.15 13.69
N LYS A 509 34.30 30.48 13.85
CA LYS A 509 35.40 31.20 14.54
C LYS A 509 35.03 32.65 14.88
N MET A 510 34.67 32.91 16.15
CA MET A 510 34.98 34.10 16.97
C MET A 510 34.09 34.08 18.22
N GLY A 511 34.68 34.09 19.42
CA GLY A 511 33.92 34.00 20.68
C GLY A 511 34.70 33.47 21.88
N THR A 512 35.89 34.01 22.15
CA THR A 512 36.69 33.63 23.31
C THR A 512 36.30 34.39 24.59
N SER A 513 36.18 33.64 25.69
CA SER A 513 36.46 34.04 27.09
C SER A 513 35.54 35.06 27.78
N PHE A 514 34.81 34.62 28.81
CA PHE A 514 35.17 34.82 30.24
C PHE A 514 34.05 34.28 31.16
N GLY A 515 34.42 33.76 32.33
CA GLY A 515 33.46 33.35 33.38
C GLY A 515 33.97 32.17 34.20
N ALA A 516 34.30 32.40 35.46
CA ALA A 516 34.93 31.42 36.34
C ALA A 516 34.02 30.99 37.50
N GLU A 517 34.57 30.04 38.28
CA GLU A 517 34.26 29.75 39.69
C GLU A 517 33.19 28.70 40.07
N ARG A 518 33.75 27.71 40.79
CA ARG A 518 33.29 27.07 42.05
C ARG A 518 32.41 25.82 42.01
N SER A 519 33.09 24.75 42.43
CA SER A 519 32.58 23.55 43.09
C SER A 519 31.52 23.83 44.15
N LEU A 520 30.48 22.99 44.15
CA LEU A 520 30.16 22.07 45.26
C LEU A 520 29.39 20.86 44.71
#